data_AF-A0A1Q3U5W0-F1
#
_entry.id   AF-A0A1Q3U5W0-F1
#
_cell.length_a   1.000
_cell.length_b   1.000
_cell.length_c   1.000
_cell.angle_alpha   90.00
_cell.angle_beta   90.00
_cell.angle_gamma   90.00
#
_symmetry.space_group_name_H-M   'P 1'
#
loop_
_entity.id
_entity.type
_entity.pdbx_description
1 polymer ?
#
loop_
_entity_poly.entity_id
_entity_poly.type
_entity_poly.pdbx_seq_one_letter_code
_entity_poly.pdbx_strand_id
1 'polypeptide(L)'
;MTLCTAWIRKTGDNDELIFATDSCLSAGERWPTGIKLFDLPRKDALICFAGRTDRAYPLILNLISALQYYKEFQDKAKDVSDLALFVSDLFTELVYLITENAEPIDELRAEANFLFGGWSWKLQQFVLFKIFYNPQEQKFIFVDCLAEKKARQVVFIGDYLEEAKALYYREFEGENSENVLDMEPLKVLTIMSRDRAEFTSIMGALQIAKIYKSGHNEMFGVMWPSIKGRPHFLGKEYKLFEKPEVRYFDPDTLVIHEMALPEYFETITEQLFGEYLPFVERCYPNGRLVPTLSKSERKLLLEVMKYAFYHNAINDLQDPAINGQEEDAEQDEIDGSEMVEAVVEEFADGANAMAVEVIPAVEAEEAQPEIKSEENNGDNKKE
;
A
#
# COMPACT_ATOMS: atom_id res chain seq x y z
N MET A 1 -16.94 2.70 6.75
CA MET A 1 -17.02 1.60 5.80
C MET A 1 -16.61 2.14 4.43
N THR A 2 -16.51 1.32 3.39
CA THR A 2 -15.57 1.49 2.25
C THR A 2 -16.14 0.87 0.99
N LEU A 3 -15.55 1.09 -0.17
CA LEU A 3 -15.79 0.27 -1.36
C LEU A 3 -14.48 -0.34 -1.83
N CYS A 4 -14.44 -1.67 -1.91
CA CYS A 4 -13.35 -2.40 -2.52
C CYS A 4 -13.85 -3.13 -3.77
N THR A 5 -12.96 -3.29 -4.73
CA THR A 5 -13.24 -4.01 -5.96
C THR A 5 -12.06 -4.85 -6.43
N ALA A 6 -12.35 -5.97 -7.09
CA ALA A 6 -11.36 -6.77 -7.78
C ALA A 6 -11.94 -7.38 -9.07
N TRP A 7 -11.09 -7.50 -10.10
CA TRP A 7 -11.46 -8.05 -11.40
C TRP A 7 -10.23 -8.52 -12.18
N ILE A 8 -10.45 -9.39 -13.17
CA ILE A 8 -9.40 -9.73 -14.15
C ILE A 8 -9.46 -8.72 -15.28
N ARG A 9 -8.34 -8.06 -15.52
CA ARG A 9 -8.13 -7.20 -16.68
C ARG A 9 -7.35 -7.95 -17.76
N LYS A 10 -7.71 -7.73 -19.03
CA LYS A 10 -6.96 -8.23 -20.17
C LYS A 10 -6.28 -7.09 -20.93
N THR A 11 -4.95 -7.15 -21.03
CA THR A 11 -4.13 -6.17 -21.75
C THR A 11 -3.36 -6.87 -22.87
N GLY A 12 -3.92 -6.84 -24.08
CA GLY A 12 -3.40 -7.64 -25.21
C GLY A 12 -3.50 -9.14 -24.92
N ASP A 13 -2.38 -9.84 -24.97
CA ASP A 13 -2.29 -11.29 -24.69
C ASP A 13 -2.08 -11.62 -23.20
N ASN A 14 -1.95 -10.60 -22.34
CA ASN A 14 -1.72 -10.77 -20.91
C ASN A 14 -3.01 -10.53 -20.11
N ASP A 15 -3.17 -11.30 -19.05
CA ASP A 15 -4.21 -11.06 -18.06
C ASP A 15 -3.54 -10.68 -16.73
N GLU A 16 -4.18 -9.79 -15.98
CA GLU A 16 -3.75 -9.34 -14.66
C GLU A 16 -4.96 -9.28 -13.72
N LEU A 17 -4.79 -9.73 -12.48
CA LEU A 17 -5.82 -9.58 -11.44
C LEU A 17 -5.59 -8.26 -10.71
N ILE A 18 -6.59 -7.40 -10.68
CA ILE A 18 -6.50 -6.06 -10.09
C ILE A 18 -7.32 -6.01 -8.81
N PHE A 19 -6.77 -5.34 -7.81
CA PHE A 19 -7.46 -4.94 -6.58
C PHE A 19 -7.44 -3.42 -6.48
N ALA A 20 -8.56 -2.83 -6.09
CA ALA A 20 -8.65 -1.41 -5.78
C ALA A 20 -9.59 -1.12 -4.61
N THR A 21 -9.32 -0.04 -3.87
CA THR A 21 -10.14 0.41 -2.74
C THR A 21 -9.97 1.91 -2.51
N ASP A 22 -10.99 2.56 -1.96
CA ASP A 22 -10.84 3.90 -1.38
C ASP A 22 -10.01 3.84 -0.07
N SER A 23 -9.59 4.98 0.46
CA SER A 23 -8.73 5.06 1.66
C SER A 23 -9.42 5.60 2.91
N CYS A 24 -10.74 5.77 2.93
CA CYS A 24 -11.45 6.31 4.10
C CYS A 24 -11.71 5.28 5.19
N LEU A 25 -11.11 5.43 6.37
CA LEU A 25 -11.61 4.75 7.58
C LEU A 25 -12.64 5.63 8.25
N SER A 26 -13.66 5.01 8.85
CA SER A 26 -14.68 5.73 9.60
C SER A 26 -15.05 4.99 10.88
N ALA A 27 -14.89 5.63 12.02
CA ALA A 27 -15.23 5.10 13.34
C ALA A 27 -15.52 6.26 14.31
N GLY A 28 -16.66 6.94 14.15
CA GLY A 28 -16.96 8.21 14.84
C GLY A 28 -16.25 9.44 14.25
N GLU A 29 -15.06 9.24 13.67
CA GLU A 29 -14.35 10.22 12.84
C GLU A 29 -14.10 9.69 11.42
N ARG A 30 -13.49 10.49 10.55
CA ARG A 30 -13.17 10.13 9.15
C ARG A 30 -11.69 10.37 8.86
N TRP A 31 -10.99 9.31 8.45
CA TRP A 31 -9.58 9.37 8.05
C TRP A 31 -9.40 8.98 6.59
N PRO A 32 -9.13 9.93 5.67
CA PRO A 32 -9.07 9.67 4.23
C PRO A 32 -7.76 9.04 3.76
N THR A 33 -6.99 8.39 4.65
CA THR A 33 -5.61 7.92 4.40
C THR A 33 -5.34 6.51 4.93
N GLY A 34 -6.37 5.79 5.36
CA GLY A 34 -6.21 4.47 5.95
C GLY A 34 -6.02 3.36 4.92
N ILE A 35 -5.12 2.44 5.22
CA ILE A 35 -4.70 1.34 4.33
C ILE A 35 -5.78 0.25 4.35
N LYS A 36 -6.23 -0.19 3.17
CA LYS A 36 -7.24 -1.26 3.06
C LYS A 36 -6.84 -2.37 2.11
N LEU A 37 -5.75 -2.19 1.37
CA LEU A 37 -5.18 -3.15 0.44
C LEU A 37 -3.79 -3.54 0.92
N PHE A 38 -3.58 -4.83 1.10
CA PHE A 38 -2.38 -5.39 1.70
C PHE A 38 -1.70 -6.37 0.76
N ASP A 39 -0.39 -6.16 0.61
CA ASP A 39 0.51 -7.18 0.07
C ASP A 39 0.84 -8.18 1.18
N LEU A 40 0.76 -9.47 0.87
CA LEU A 40 1.04 -10.51 1.84
C LEU A 40 2.54 -10.85 1.85
N PRO A 41 3.06 -11.49 2.92
CA PRO A 41 4.41 -12.09 2.96
C PRO A 41 4.60 -13.29 2.01
N ARG A 42 3.88 -13.30 0.89
CA ARG A 42 4.07 -14.11 -0.31
C ARG A 42 3.68 -13.21 -1.48
N LYS A 43 4.54 -13.10 -2.49
CA LYS A 43 4.41 -12.07 -3.54
C LYS A 43 3.43 -12.43 -4.66
N ASP A 44 2.54 -13.39 -4.46
CA ASP A 44 1.57 -13.91 -5.44
C ASP A 44 0.11 -13.83 -4.98
N ALA A 45 -0.16 -13.19 -3.83
CA ALA A 45 -1.52 -12.99 -3.33
C ALA A 45 -1.70 -11.62 -2.66
N LEU A 46 -2.90 -11.05 -2.77
CA LEU A 46 -3.30 -9.80 -2.15
C LEU A 46 -4.58 -10.01 -1.32
N ILE A 47 -4.78 -9.14 -0.34
CA ILE A 47 -6.03 -9.06 0.41
C ILE A 47 -6.47 -7.60 0.57
N CYS A 48 -7.75 -7.33 0.39
CA CYS A 48 -8.37 -6.08 0.84
C CYS A 48 -9.63 -6.37 1.65
N PHE A 49 -10.08 -5.38 2.42
CA PHE A 49 -11.23 -5.58 3.31
C PHE A 49 -12.26 -4.45 3.21
N ALA A 50 -13.50 -4.82 3.49
CA ALA A 50 -14.57 -3.90 3.79
C ALA A 50 -15.27 -4.26 5.10
N GLY A 51 -15.77 -3.22 5.78
CA GLY A 51 -16.43 -3.35 7.07
C GLY A 51 -15.67 -2.61 8.17
N ARG A 52 -15.74 -3.15 9.38
CA ARG A 52 -15.19 -2.55 10.60
C ARG A 52 -13.69 -2.75 10.73
N THR A 53 -12.98 -1.66 10.98
CA THR A 53 -11.51 -1.63 11.03
C THR A 53 -10.95 -2.31 12.27
N ASP A 54 -11.64 -2.17 13.41
CA ASP A 54 -11.35 -2.86 14.67
C ASP A 54 -11.56 -4.38 14.59
N ARG A 55 -12.25 -4.87 13.56
CA ARG A 55 -12.32 -6.31 13.23
C ARG A 55 -11.31 -6.69 12.15
N ALA A 56 -11.27 -5.97 11.04
CA ALA A 56 -10.48 -6.36 9.88
C ALA A 56 -8.96 -6.27 10.11
N TYR A 57 -8.46 -5.24 10.79
CA TYR A 57 -7.02 -5.08 11.00
C TYR A 57 -6.43 -6.17 11.90
N PRO A 58 -6.99 -6.51 13.08
CA PRO A 58 -6.47 -7.62 13.86
C PRO A 58 -6.39 -8.92 13.07
N LEU A 59 -7.41 -9.23 12.26
CA LEU A 59 -7.42 -10.42 11.40
C LEU A 59 -6.28 -10.39 10.37
N ILE A 60 -6.15 -9.31 9.59
CA ILE A 60 -5.10 -9.17 8.57
C ILE A 60 -3.70 -9.16 9.18
N LEU A 61 -3.49 -8.47 10.30
CA LEU A 61 -2.18 -8.39 10.95
C LEU A 61 -1.75 -9.75 11.50
N ASN A 62 -2.67 -10.51 12.08
CA ASN A 62 -2.38 -11.89 12.48
C ASN A 62 -2.09 -12.79 11.27
N LEU A 63 -2.79 -12.60 10.14
CA LEU A 63 -2.46 -13.32 8.90
C LEU A 63 -1.06 -12.98 8.39
N ILE A 64 -0.71 -11.70 8.31
CA ILE A 64 0.64 -11.27 7.89
C ILE A 64 1.69 -11.87 8.83
N SER A 65 1.48 -11.78 10.14
CA SER A 65 2.37 -12.39 11.13
C SER A 65 2.51 -13.90 10.92
N ALA A 66 1.38 -14.62 10.79
CA ALA A 66 1.39 -16.07 10.57
C ALA A 66 2.18 -16.45 9.32
N LEU A 67 1.96 -15.76 8.18
CA LEU A 67 2.69 -16.02 6.93
C LEU A 67 4.19 -15.72 7.04
N GLN A 68 4.63 -14.90 7.98
CA GLN A 68 6.06 -14.70 8.26
C GLN A 68 6.72 -15.88 8.99
N TYR A 69 5.94 -16.76 9.65
CA TYR A 69 6.47 -17.91 10.40
C TYR A 69 6.23 -19.25 9.70
N TYR A 70 5.13 -19.40 8.96
CA TYR A 70 4.83 -20.62 8.23
C TYR A 70 5.58 -20.69 6.88
N LYS A 71 6.77 -21.30 6.89
CA LYS A 71 7.65 -21.45 5.70
C LYS A 71 6.94 -22.01 4.46
N GLU A 72 5.98 -22.92 4.64
CA GLU A 72 5.24 -23.54 3.53
C GLU A 72 4.42 -22.54 2.69
N PHE A 73 4.05 -21.39 3.27
CA PHE A 73 3.38 -20.31 2.54
C PHE A 73 4.36 -19.29 1.96
N GLN A 74 5.58 -19.18 2.49
CA GLN A 74 6.61 -18.27 1.97
C GLN A 74 7.22 -18.78 0.67
N ASP A 75 7.59 -20.06 0.66
CA ASP A 75 8.27 -20.69 -0.49
C ASP A 75 7.30 -21.04 -1.63
N LYS A 76 6.04 -20.58 -1.55
CA LYS A 76 4.95 -20.92 -2.47
C LYS A 76 4.73 -22.43 -2.65
N ALA A 77 5.19 -23.24 -1.68
CA ALA A 77 4.98 -24.69 -1.67
C ALA A 77 3.47 -25.02 -1.61
N LYS A 78 2.69 -24.14 -0.98
CA LYS A 78 1.23 -24.14 -0.98
C LYS A 78 0.66 -23.19 -2.03
N ASP A 79 -0.34 -23.67 -2.77
CA ASP A 79 -1.06 -22.86 -3.75
C ASP A 79 -1.87 -21.75 -3.05
N VAL A 80 -2.23 -20.69 -3.79
CA VAL A 80 -3.08 -19.63 -3.24
C VAL A 80 -4.46 -20.16 -2.81
N SER A 81 -4.98 -21.23 -3.44
CA SER A 81 -6.22 -21.88 -2.99
C SER A 81 -6.05 -22.56 -1.62
N ASP A 82 -4.89 -23.15 -1.34
CA ASP A 82 -4.61 -23.72 -0.02
C ASP A 82 -4.49 -22.62 1.03
N LEU A 83 -3.96 -21.45 0.64
CA LEU A 83 -3.92 -20.28 1.51
C LEU A 83 -5.31 -19.73 1.80
N ALA A 84 -6.25 -19.74 0.85
CA ALA A 84 -7.62 -19.30 1.12
C ALA A 84 -8.26 -20.08 2.29
N LEU A 85 -8.03 -21.40 2.31
CA LEU A 85 -8.46 -22.26 3.41
C LEU A 85 -7.79 -21.87 4.73
N PHE A 86 -6.46 -21.72 4.73
CA PHE A 86 -5.72 -21.27 5.90
C PHE A 86 -6.19 -19.92 6.45
N VAL A 87 -6.46 -18.93 5.57
CA VAL A 87 -7.00 -17.63 5.97
C VAL A 87 -8.37 -17.80 6.64
N SER A 88 -9.23 -18.65 6.08
CA SER A 88 -10.55 -18.95 6.63
C SER A 88 -10.46 -19.57 8.03
N ASP A 89 -9.57 -20.54 8.21
CA ASP A 89 -9.38 -21.24 9.48
C ASP A 89 -8.77 -20.28 10.53
N LEU A 90 -7.72 -19.55 10.17
CA LEU A 90 -7.10 -18.56 11.05
C LEU A 90 -8.09 -17.48 11.48
N PHE A 91 -8.87 -16.92 10.55
CA PHE A 91 -9.84 -15.89 10.90
C PHE A 91 -10.93 -16.43 11.82
N THR A 92 -11.36 -17.68 11.59
CA THR A 92 -12.31 -18.39 12.45
C THR A 92 -11.77 -18.53 13.88
N GLU A 93 -10.53 -19.01 14.03
CA GLU A 93 -9.88 -19.14 15.33
C GLU A 93 -9.79 -17.79 16.07
N LEU A 94 -9.36 -16.73 15.37
CA LEU A 94 -9.20 -15.40 15.95
C LEU A 94 -10.53 -14.80 16.41
N VAL A 95 -11.61 -14.96 15.66
CA VAL A 95 -12.92 -14.39 16.07
C VAL A 95 -13.59 -15.16 17.19
N TYR A 96 -13.17 -16.40 17.48
CA TYR A 96 -13.59 -17.11 18.68
C TYR A 96 -12.91 -16.59 19.96
N LEU A 97 -11.81 -15.85 19.85
CA LEU A 97 -11.16 -15.19 20.98
C LEU A 97 -11.90 -13.91 21.43
N ILE A 98 -12.92 -13.48 20.70
CA ILE A 98 -13.79 -12.37 21.09
C ILE A 98 -14.75 -12.85 22.18
N THR A 99 -14.58 -12.34 23.40
CA THR A 99 -15.28 -12.82 24.61
C THR A 99 -16.33 -11.85 25.16
N GLU A 100 -16.54 -10.68 24.54
CA GLU A 100 -17.41 -9.63 25.10
C GLU A 100 -18.91 -9.76 24.76
N ASN A 101 -19.74 -9.21 25.66
CA ASN A 101 -21.18 -9.45 25.86
C ASN A 101 -22.13 -8.37 25.26
N ALA A 102 -21.70 -7.60 24.27
CA ALA A 102 -22.56 -6.58 23.66
C ALA A 102 -22.79 -6.94 22.18
N GLU A 103 -24.07 -7.04 21.80
CA GLU A 103 -24.59 -7.51 20.49
C GLU A 103 -24.57 -9.03 20.28
N PRO A 104 -25.43 -9.58 19.40
CA PRO A 104 -25.33 -10.98 18.99
C PRO A 104 -23.92 -11.25 18.46
N ILE A 105 -23.17 -12.12 19.14
CA ILE A 105 -21.74 -12.33 18.87
C ILE A 105 -21.46 -12.62 17.38
N ASP A 106 -22.37 -13.29 16.70
CA ASP A 106 -22.23 -13.63 15.28
C ASP A 106 -22.36 -12.41 14.35
N GLU A 107 -23.11 -11.37 14.76
CA GLU A 107 -23.15 -10.09 14.04
C GLU A 107 -21.80 -9.40 14.13
N LEU A 108 -21.22 -9.31 15.34
CA LEU A 108 -19.88 -8.75 15.57
C LEU A 108 -18.80 -9.46 14.76
N ARG A 109 -18.86 -10.79 14.69
CA ARG A 109 -17.90 -11.61 13.93
C ARG A 109 -18.04 -11.39 12.41
N ALA A 110 -19.23 -10.99 11.94
CA ALA A 110 -19.53 -10.74 10.54
C ALA A 110 -19.25 -9.30 10.06
N GLU A 111 -18.80 -8.40 10.94
CA GLU A 111 -18.58 -6.99 10.60
C GLU A 111 -17.39 -6.74 9.67
N ALA A 112 -16.64 -7.78 9.26
CA ALA A 112 -15.54 -7.70 8.30
C ALA A 112 -15.69 -8.71 7.15
N ASN A 113 -15.50 -8.21 5.93
CA ASN A 113 -15.51 -8.98 4.69
C ASN A 113 -14.21 -8.71 3.93
N PHE A 114 -13.72 -9.70 3.19
CA PHE A 114 -12.45 -9.59 2.48
C PHE A 114 -12.58 -10.05 1.04
N LEU A 115 -11.83 -9.40 0.16
CA LEU A 115 -11.44 -9.98 -1.11
C LEU A 115 -10.01 -10.47 -0.97
N PHE A 116 -9.78 -11.73 -1.30
CA PHE A 116 -8.48 -12.37 -1.26
C PHE A 116 -8.25 -13.07 -2.60
N GLY A 117 -7.09 -12.89 -3.23
CA GLY A 117 -6.87 -13.47 -4.55
C GLY A 117 -5.42 -13.46 -4.96
N GLY A 118 -5.12 -14.23 -5.99
CA GLY A 118 -3.75 -14.49 -6.43
C GLY A 118 -3.68 -15.29 -7.71
N TRP A 119 -2.46 -15.57 -8.15
CA TRP A 119 -2.20 -16.51 -9.23
C TRP A 119 -2.07 -17.94 -8.69
N SER A 120 -2.96 -18.84 -9.11
CA SER A 120 -2.86 -20.26 -8.79
C SER A 120 -1.95 -20.95 -9.78
N TRP A 121 -0.77 -21.36 -9.32
CA TRP A 121 0.15 -22.16 -10.12
C TRP A 121 -0.38 -23.58 -10.33
N LYS A 122 -1.23 -24.08 -9.42
CA LYS A 122 -1.87 -25.39 -9.57
C LYS A 122 -2.93 -25.39 -10.66
N LEU A 123 -3.74 -24.34 -10.72
CA LEU A 123 -4.84 -24.22 -11.69
C LEU A 123 -4.44 -23.46 -12.95
N GLN A 124 -3.25 -22.83 -12.98
CA GLN A 124 -2.76 -21.96 -14.06
C GLN A 124 -3.77 -20.86 -14.43
N GLN A 125 -4.40 -20.27 -13.42
CA GLN A 125 -5.37 -19.19 -13.56
C GLN A 125 -5.35 -18.27 -12.34
N PHE A 126 -5.89 -17.06 -12.49
CA PHE A 126 -6.20 -16.22 -11.34
C PHE A 126 -7.37 -16.81 -10.56
N VAL A 127 -7.30 -16.69 -9.24
CA VAL A 127 -8.39 -17.00 -8.32
C VAL A 127 -8.70 -15.78 -7.46
N LEU A 128 -9.96 -15.60 -7.14
CA LEU A 128 -10.45 -14.50 -6.32
C LEU A 128 -11.56 -15.04 -5.42
N PHE A 129 -11.38 -14.86 -4.14
CA PHE A 129 -12.26 -15.36 -3.10
C PHE A 129 -12.87 -14.19 -2.33
N LYS A 130 -14.17 -14.26 -2.09
CA LYS A 130 -14.80 -13.45 -1.04
C LYS A 130 -14.78 -14.26 0.25
N ILE A 131 -14.13 -13.72 1.28
CA ILE A 131 -14.04 -14.34 2.61
C ILE A 131 -14.95 -13.56 3.57
N PHE A 132 -15.83 -14.25 4.28
CA PHE A 132 -16.80 -13.65 5.19
C PHE A 132 -17.22 -14.64 6.29
N TYR A 133 -17.64 -14.11 7.44
CA TYR A 133 -18.19 -14.94 8.51
C TYR A 133 -19.61 -15.39 8.15
N ASN A 134 -19.87 -16.69 8.23
CA ASN A 134 -21.18 -17.29 8.05
C ASN A 134 -21.77 -17.61 9.45
N PRO A 135 -22.83 -16.91 9.90
CA PRO A 135 -23.46 -17.17 11.20
C PRO A 135 -24.04 -18.58 11.35
N GLN A 136 -24.51 -19.20 10.25
CA GLN A 136 -25.08 -20.55 10.28
C GLN A 136 -24.00 -21.62 10.48
N GLU A 137 -22.82 -21.43 9.89
CA GLU A 137 -21.67 -22.32 10.05
C GLU A 137 -20.75 -21.91 11.22
N GLN A 138 -21.02 -20.74 11.82
CA GLN A 138 -20.25 -20.10 12.88
C GLN A 138 -18.76 -19.92 12.61
N LYS A 139 -18.37 -19.83 11.34
CA LYS A 139 -16.96 -19.71 10.93
C LYS A 139 -16.82 -18.77 9.74
N PHE A 140 -15.59 -18.32 9.48
CA PHE A 140 -15.27 -17.76 8.19
C PHE A 140 -15.34 -18.85 7.13
N ILE A 141 -15.97 -18.50 6.02
CA ILE A 141 -16.00 -19.29 4.79
C ILE A 141 -15.51 -18.42 3.63
N PHE A 142 -15.22 -19.07 2.51
CA PHE A 142 -14.85 -18.38 1.29
C PHE A 142 -15.61 -18.93 0.09
N VAL A 143 -15.92 -18.05 -0.84
CA VAL A 143 -16.56 -18.39 -2.12
C VAL A 143 -15.66 -17.97 -3.26
N ASP A 144 -15.44 -18.87 -4.21
CA ASP A 144 -14.73 -18.56 -5.46
C ASP A 144 -15.59 -17.64 -6.32
N CYS A 145 -15.19 -16.38 -6.37
CA CYS A 145 -15.86 -15.33 -7.11
C CYS A 145 -15.62 -15.42 -8.63
N LEU A 146 -14.81 -16.35 -9.12
CA LEU A 146 -14.50 -16.53 -10.54
C LEU A 146 -14.89 -17.93 -11.07
N ALA A 147 -15.59 -18.73 -10.26
CA ALA A 147 -15.96 -20.10 -10.59
C ALA A 147 -16.76 -20.22 -11.91
N GLU A 148 -17.61 -19.24 -12.21
CA GLU A 148 -18.45 -19.22 -13.41
C GLU A 148 -17.70 -18.80 -14.68
N LYS A 149 -16.44 -18.34 -14.56
CA LYS A 149 -15.58 -17.91 -15.68
C LYS A 149 -16.26 -16.94 -16.65
N LYS A 150 -17.06 -16.01 -16.12
CA LYS A 150 -17.73 -14.98 -16.91
C LYS A 150 -16.71 -13.98 -17.45
N ALA A 151 -16.83 -13.58 -18.72
CA ALA A 151 -15.87 -12.70 -19.39
C ALA A 151 -15.77 -11.30 -18.75
N ARG A 152 -16.83 -10.82 -18.09
CA ARG A 152 -16.88 -9.52 -17.41
C ARG A 152 -17.22 -9.67 -15.92
N GLN A 153 -16.38 -10.39 -15.19
CA GLN A 153 -16.58 -10.60 -13.76
C GLN A 153 -15.86 -9.52 -12.94
N VAL A 154 -16.65 -8.61 -12.37
CA VAL A 154 -16.23 -7.62 -11.38
C VAL A 154 -16.84 -7.98 -10.03
N VAL A 155 -16.05 -7.87 -8.97
CA VAL A 155 -16.51 -8.13 -7.61
C VAL A 155 -16.39 -6.84 -6.81
N PHE A 156 -17.47 -6.43 -6.16
CA PHE A 156 -17.49 -5.31 -5.22
C PHE A 156 -17.83 -5.83 -3.82
N ILE A 157 -17.17 -5.28 -2.79
CA ILE A 157 -17.54 -5.46 -1.37
C ILE A 157 -17.53 -4.11 -0.65
N GLY A 158 -18.36 -3.99 0.39
CA GLY A 158 -18.47 -2.78 1.21
C GLY A 158 -19.79 -2.04 1.04
N ASP A 159 -19.74 -0.71 1.09
CA ASP A 159 -20.91 0.17 1.05
C ASP A 159 -21.31 0.51 -0.38
N TYR A 160 -22.55 0.99 -0.55
CA TYR A 160 -23.08 1.50 -1.81
C TYR A 160 -22.92 0.52 -2.98
N LEU A 161 -23.07 -0.79 -2.72
CA LEU A 161 -22.83 -1.83 -3.71
C LEU A 161 -23.79 -1.78 -4.88
N GLU A 162 -25.05 -1.44 -4.62
CA GLU A 162 -26.07 -1.37 -5.67
C GLU A 162 -25.84 -0.14 -6.55
N GLU A 163 -25.41 0.97 -5.95
CA GLU A 163 -25.02 2.20 -6.65
C GLU A 163 -23.73 1.99 -7.46
N ALA A 164 -22.74 1.30 -6.90
CA ALA A 164 -21.50 0.96 -7.61
C ALA A 164 -21.77 0.07 -8.82
N LYS A 165 -22.62 -0.96 -8.65
CA LYS A 165 -23.06 -1.84 -9.74
C LYS A 165 -23.89 -1.06 -10.78
N ALA A 166 -24.85 -0.25 -10.34
CA ALA A 166 -25.68 0.54 -11.24
C ALA A 166 -24.85 1.54 -12.04
N LEU A 167 -23.86 2.20 -11.41
CA LEU A 167 -22.91 3.08 -12.07
C LEU A 167 -22.06 2.30 -13.08
N TYR A 168 -21.51 1.14 -12.67
CA TYR A 168 -20.77 0.27 -13.57
C TYR A 168 -21.60 -0.12 -14.81
N TYR A 169 -22.82 -0.59 -14.61
CA TYR A 169 -23.69 -1.02 -15.70
C TYR A 169 -24.14 0.15 -16.58
N ARG A 170 -24.51 1.29 -15.99
CA ARG A 170 -24.94 2.47 -16.75
C ARG A 170 -23.84 3.02 -17.67
N GLU A 171 -22.60 3.10 -17.17
CA GLU A 171 -21.50 3.73 -17.90
C GLU A 171 -20.78 2.74 -18.84
N PHE A 172 -20.79 1.44 -18.54
CA PHE A 172 -19.93 0.46 -19.21
C PHE A 172 -20.64 -0.81 -19.69
N GLU A 173 -21.92 -1.02 -19.38
CA GLU A 173 -22.71 -2.12 -19.93
C GLU A 173 -23.56 -1.60 -21.11
N GLY A 174 -22.98 -1.72 -22.30
CA GLY A 174 -23.54 -1.18 -23.56
C GLY A 174 -22.53 -1.25 -24.72
N GLU A 175 -21.23 -1.32 -24.41
CA GLU A 175 -20.18 -1.61 -25.38
C GLU A 175 -19.99 -3.13 -25.48
N ASN A 176 -20.36 -3.72 -26.62
CA ASN A 176 -20.14 -5.10 -27.05
C ASN A 176 -19.77 -6.12 -25.95
N SER A 177 -20.71 -7.01 -25.62
CA SER A 177 -20.57 -8.13 -24.66
C SER A 177 -19.41 -9.10 -24.90
N GLU A 178 -18.65 -8.92 -25.98
CA GLU A 178 -17.43 -9.68 -26.31
C GLU A 178 -16.15 -9.05 -25.75
N ASN A 179 -16.19 -7.79 -25.29
CA ASN A 179 -15.01 -7.09 -24.76
C ASN A 179 -14.72 -7.47 -23.30
N VAL A 180 -13.47 -7.86 -23.05
CA VAL A 180 -12.94 -8.17 -21.71
C VAL A 180 -12.80 -6.89 -20.88
N LEU A 181 -12.92 -7.01 -19.56
CA LEU A 181 -12.75 -5.91 -18.62
C LEU A 181 -11.37 -5.24 -18.73
N ASP A 182 -11.34 -3.91 -18.70
CA ASP A 182 -10.15 -3.05 -18.64
C ASP A 182 -10.07 -2.37 -17.26
N MET A 183 -10.17 -1.04 -17.18
CA MET A 183 -10.07 -0.28 -15.93
C MET A 183 -11.42 0.30 -15.47
N GLU A 184 -12.54 -0.10 -16.08
CA GLU A 184 -13.88 0.41 -15.78
C GLU A 184 -14.24 0.32 -14.29
N PRO A 185 -13.97 -0.79 -13.56
CA PRO A 185 -14.24 -0.86 -12.12
C PRO A 185 -13.45 0.17 -11.30
N LEU A 186 -12.23 0.53 -11.73
CA LEU A 186 -11.47 1.60 -11.09
C LEU A 186 -12.14 2.96 -11.32
N LYS A 187 -12.73 3.19 -12.49
CA LYS A 187 -13.43 4.45 -12.79
C LYS A 187 -14.64 4.66 -11.89
N VAL A 188 -15.41 3.59 -11.64
CA VAL A 188 -16.53 3.58 -10.69
C VAL A 188 -16.04 4.05 -9.33
N LEU A 189 -14.97 3.44 -8.82
CA LEU A 189 -14.39 3.79 -7.53
C LEU A 189 -13.87 5.23 -7.50
N THR A 190 -13.23 5.72 -8.57
CA THR A 190 -12.80 7.12 -8.71
C THR A 190 -13.97 8.09 -8.62
N ILE A 191 -15.07 7.84 -9.35
CA ILE A 191 -16.26 8.70 -9.36
C ILE A 191 -16.84 8.77 -7.95
N MET A 192 -17.08 7.62 -7.33
CA MET A 192 -17.68 7.54 -6.00
C MET A 192 -16.78 8.19 -4.94
N SER A 193 -15.46 8.00 -5.01
CA SER A 193 -14.51 8.56 -4.03
C SER A 193 -14.35 10.08 -4.12
N ARG A 194 -14.75 10.69 -5.24
CA ARG A 194 -14.72 12.14 -5.46
C ARG A 194 -16.05 12.80 -5.08
N ASP A 195 -17.17 12.10 -5.23
CA ASP A 195 -18.49 12.61 -4.85
C ASP A 195 -18.74 12.43 -3.34
N ARG A 196 -18.19 13.38 -2.59
CA ARG A 196 -18.30 13.42 -1.12
C ARG A 196 -19.68 13.82 -0.63
N ALA A 197 -20.55 14.33 -1.51
CA ALA A 197 -21.90 14.72 -1.12
C ALA A 197 -22.80 13.49 -1.00
N GLU A 198 -22.67 12.54 -1.94
CA GLU A 198 -23.47 11.33 -1.97
C GLU A 198 -22.80 10.16 -1.24
N PHE A 199 -21.53 9.88 -1.53
CA PHE A 199 -20.83 8.69 -1.06
C PHE A 199 -19.93 8.99 0.12
N THR A 200 -20.52 9.39 1.23
CA THR A 200 -19.71 9.92 2.33
C THR A 200 -18.71 8.88 2.86
N SER A 201 -19.04 7.59 2.96
CA SER A 201 -18.11 6.57 3.49
C SER A 201 -17.00 6.17 2.52
N ILE A 202 -17.10 6.51 1.23
CA ILE A 202 -16.12 6.19 0.20
C ILE A 202 -15.38 7.48 -0.16
N MET A 203 -14.14 7.65 0.31
CA MET A 203 -13.35 8.85 -0.03
C MET A 203 -11.85 8.63 0.12
N GLY A 204 -11.08 9.68 -0.18
CA GLY A 204 -9.62 9.66 -0.12
C GLY A 204 -9.00 9.14 -1.40
N ALA A 205 -7.67 9.07 -1.43
CA ALA A 205 -6.96 8.60 -2.61
C ALA A 205 -7.04 7.08 -2.74
N LEU A 206 -7.23 6.60 -3.97
CA LEU A 206 -7.37 5.18 -4.23
C LEU A 206 -6.08 4.41 -3.92
N GLN A 207 -6.24 3.16 -3.53
CA GLN A 207 -5.18 2.17 -3.40
C GLN A 207 -5.39 1.14 -4.50
N ILE A 208 -4.35 0.82 -5.26
CA ILE A 208 -4.44 -0.06 -6.42
C ILE A 208 -3.26 -1.01 -6.40
N ALA A 209 -3.52 -2.27 -6.69
CA ALA A 209 -2.48 -3.27 -6.86
C ALA A 209 -2.85 -4.28 -7.94
N LYS A 210 -1.83 -4.93 -8.49
CA LYS A 210 -1.97 -5.95 -9.52
C LYS A 210 -1.23 -7.21 -9.14
N ILE A 211 -1.77 -8.33 -9.59
CA ILE A 211 -1.12 -9.64 -9.54
C ILE A 211 -0.93 -10.12 -10.97
N TYR A 212 0.28 -10.53 -11.31
CA TYR A 212 0.64 -11.04 -12.64
C TYR A 212 0.73 -12.56 -12.65
N LYS A 213 0.64 -13.17 -13.85
CA LYS A 213 0.82 -14.62 -14.06
C LYS A 213 2.21 -15.13 -13.62
N SER A 214 3.19 -14.24 -13.51
CA SER A 214 4.51 -14.55 -12.94
C SER A 214 4.46 -14.82 -11.42
N GLY A 215 3.32 -14.61 -10.76
CA GLY A 215 3.18 -14.68 -9.31
C GLY A 215 3.93 -13.54 -8.61
N HIS A 216 3.93 -12.36 -9.23
CA HIS A 216 4.43 -11.11 -8.65
C HIS A 216 3.26 -10.14 -8.43
N ASN A 217 3.28 -9.47 -7.29
CA ASN A 217 2.37 -8.41 -6.91
C ASN A 217 3.05 -7.05 -7.11
N GLU A 218 2.31 -6.08 -7.62
CA GLU A 218 2.79 -4.71 -7.72
C GLU A 218 1.76 -3.74 -7.15
N MET A 219 2.22 -2.91 -6.23
CA MET A 219 1.44 -1.85 -5.60
C MET A 219 1.67 -0.55 -6.36
N PHE A 220 0.61 0.20 -6.63
CA PHE A 220 0.66 1.44 -7.40
C PHE A 220 0.29 2.63 -6.54
N GLY A 221 0.93 3.76 -6.83
CA GLY A 221 0.47 5.05 -6.37
C GLY A 221 -0.61 5.63 -7.28
N VAL A 222 -1.24 6.72 -6.85
CA VAL A 222 -2.24 7.46 -7.63
C VAL A 222 -1.96 8.95 -7.48
N MET A 223 -1.98 9.68 -8.59
CA MET A 223 -1.97 11.15 -8.56
C MET A 223 -3.38 11.62 -8.19
N TRP A 224 -3.57 12.23 -7.01
CA TRP A 224 -4.91 12.48 -6.49
C TRP A 224 -5.14 13.96 -6.13
N PRO A 225 -6.33 14.54 -6.43
CA PRO A 225 -7.51 13.90 -7.03
C PRO A 225 -7.46 13.75 -8.54
N SER A 226 -6.48 14.34 -9.24
CA SER A 226 -6.26 14.23 -10.69
C SER A 226 -4.77 14.13 -10.97
N ILE A 227 -4.36 14.03 -12.24
CA ILE A 227 -2.95 14.12 -12.65
C ILE A 227 -2.22 15.38 -12.14
N LYS A 228 -2.96 16.48 -11.91
CA LYS A 228 -2.43 17.74 -11.34
C LYS A 228 -2.34 17.73 -9.80
N GLY A 229 -2.79 16.64 -9.19
CA GLY A 229 -2.80 16.43 -7.75
C GLY A 229 -1.44 16.06 -7.19
N ARG A 230 -1.44 15.59 -5.95
CA ARG A 230 -0.22 15.11 -5.27
C ARG A 230 -0.11 13.59 -5.37
N PRO A 231 1.11 13.03 -5.37
CA PRO A 231 1.29 11.59 -5.36
C PRO A 231 0.77 11.02 -4.04
N HIS A 232 -0.09 10.02 -4.15
CA HIS A 232 -0.56 9.24 -3.00
C HIS A 232 -0.13 7.78 -3.17
N PHE A 233 0.26 7.15 -2.07
CA PHE A 233 0.54 5.71 -2.03
C PHE A 233 -0.16 5.11 -0.82
N LEU A 234 -0.93 4.04 -1.05
CA LEU A 234 -1.80 3.42 -0.03
C LEU A 234 -2.70 4.42 0.71
N GLY A 235 -3.20 5.43 -0.02
CA GLY A 235 -4.05 6.48 0.53
C GLY A 235 -3.31 7.64 1.20
N LYS A 236 -2.01 7.50 1.51
CA LYS A 236 -1.20 8.57 2.13
C LYS A 236 -0.64 9.51 1.08
N GLU A 237 -0.75 10.82 1.31
CA GLU A 237 -0.11 11.85 0.50
C GLU A 237 1.40 11.91 0.73
N TYR A 238 2.16 12.13 -0.34
CA TYR A 238 3.60 12.36 -0.31
C TYR A 238 3.98 13.64 -1.05
N LYS A 239 5.12 14.23 -0.68
CA LYS A 239 5.78 15.22 -1.55
C LYS A 239 6.39 14.50 -2.76
N LEU A 240 6.54 15.22 -3.87
CA LEU A 240 6.98 14.64 -5.15
C LEU A 240 8.32 13.88 -5.06
N PHE A 241 9.25 14.39 -4.26
CA PHE A 241 10.59 13.80 -4.07
C PHE A 241 10.71 12.86 -2.86
N GLU A 242 9.65 12.73 -2.06
CA GLU A 242 9.59 11.85 -0.88
C GLU A 242 8.66 10.64 -1.14
N LYS A 243 8.06 10.59 -2.34
CA LYS A 243 7.08 9.57 -2.69
C LYS A 243 7.77 8.21 -2.91
N PRO A 244 7.12 7.08 -2.59
CA PRO A 244 7.64 5.76 -2.90
C PRO A 244 7.96 5.60 -4.39
N GLU A 245 9.02 4.83 -4.68
CA GLU A 245 9.48 4.47 -6.03
C GLU A 245 8.59 3.40 -6.68
N VAL A 246 7.30 3.70 -6.74
CA VAL A 246 6.30 2.90 -7.45
C VAL A 246 5.80 3.66 -8.68
N ARG A 247 5.05 2.97 -9.53
CA ARG A 247 4.36 3.58 -10.66
C ARG A 247 3.06 4.24 -10.19
N TYR A 248 2.69 5.37 -10.81
CA TYR A 248 1.52 6.16 -10.40
C TYR A 248 0.46 6.20 -11.50
N PHE A 249 -0.79 5.94 -11.14
CA PHE A 249 -1.94 6.11 -12.03
C PHE A 249 -2.41 7.57 -12.06
N ASP A 250 -2.85 8.02 -13.24
CA ASP A 250 -3.78 9.12 -13.35
C ASP A 250 -5.22 8.59 -13.14
N PRO A 251 -5.96 9.07 -12.12
CA PRO A 251 -7.31 8.62 -11.85
C PRO A 251 -8.34 9.09 -12.91
N ASP A 252 -8.01 10.07 -13.75
CA ASP A 252 -8.90 10.53 -14.82
C ASP A 252 -8.82 9.64 -16.05
N THR A 253 -7.60 9.35 -16.51
CA THR A 253 -7.35 8.55 -17.72
C THR A 253 -7.12 7.06 -17.44
N LEU A 254 -6.85 6.68 -16.18
CA LEU A 254 -6.53 5.32 -15.74
C LEU A 254 -5.25 4.76 -16.37
N VAL A 255 -4.40 5.64 -16.88
CA VAL A 255 -3.09 5.31 -17.44
C VAL A 255 -2.01 5.49 -16.37
N ILE A 256 -1.01 4.62 -16.42
CA ILE A 256 0.18 4.74 -15.58
C ILE A 256 1.09 5.81 -16.18
N HIS A 257 1.39 6.84 -15.40
CA HIS A 257 2.40 7.84 -15.73
C HIS A 257 3.70 7.49 -15.00
N GLU A 258 4.67 6.95 -15.72
CA GLU A 258 6.08 7.08 -15.34
C GLU A 258 6.42 8.57 -15.54
N MET A 259 6.95 9.25 -14.51
CA MET A 259 7.24 10.71 -14.45
C MET A 259 6.86 11.43 -15.73
N ALA A 260 5.68 12.06 -15.77
CA ALA A 260 5.16 12.61 -17.03
C ALA A 260 6.22 13.49 -17.69
N LEU A 261 6.70 13.04 -18.85
CA LEU A 261 7.55 13.85 -19.72
C LEU A 261 6.83 15.18 -19.90
N PRO A 262 7.49 16.32 -19.63
CA PRO A 262 6.83 17.62 -19.70
C PRO A 262 6.18 17.82 -21.07
N GLU A 263 5.01 18.46 -21.14
CA GLU A 263 4.37 18.71 -22.44
C GLU A 263 5.19 19.69 -23.29
N TYR A 264 5.89 20.60 -22.61
CA TYR A 264 6.75 21.61 -23.20
C TYR A 264 8.11 21.58 -22.54
N PHE A 265 9.15 21.63 -23.36
CA PHE A 265 10.52 21.59 -22.93
C PHE A 265 11.35 22.49 -23.83
N GLU A 266 11.59 23.72 -23.36
CA GLU A 266 12.18 24.80 -24.15
C GLU A 266 13.71 24.71 -24.22
N THR A 267 14.35 24.14 -23.20
CA THR A 267 15.81 24.07 -23.10
C THR A 267 16.31 22.73 -23.63
N ILE A 268 16.39 22.60 -24.96
CA ILE A 268 17.00 21.45 -25.63
C ILE A 268 18.28 21.92 -26.30
N THR A 269 19.43 21.62 -25.67
CA THR A 269 20.74 22.08 -26.13
C THR A 269 21.75 20.94 -26.17
N GLU A 270 22.76 21.06 -27.03
CA GLU A 270 23.88 20.12 -27.12
C GLU A 270 24.63 20.00 -25.79
N GLN A 271 24.73 21.10 -25.04
CA GLN A 271 25.36 21.12 -23.72
C GLN A 271 24.62 20.25 -22.70
N LEU A 272 23.29 20.20 -22.76
CA LEU A 272 22.49 19.45 -21.80
C LEU A 272 22.34 17.98 -22.20
N PHE A 273 22.21 17.68 -23.50
CA PHE A 273 21.87 16.32 -23.97
C PHE A 273 22.97 15.62 -24.74
N GLY A 274 24.05 16.30 -25.13
CA GLY A 274 25.19 15.72 -25.84
C GLY A 274 24.77 14.85 -27.03
N GLU A 275 25.22 13.60 -27.03
CA GLU A 275 24.91 12.62 -28.09
C GLU A 275 23.42 12.27 -28.21
N TYR A 276 22.62 12.53 -27.17
CA TYR A 276 21.18 12.26 -27.17
C TYR A 276 20.36 13.42 -27.74
N LEU A 277 20.99 14.56 -28.07
CA LEU A 277 20.30 15.74 -28.62
C LEU A 277 19.36 15.40 -29.80
N PRO A 278 19.79 14.66 -30.86
CA PRO A 278 18.92 14.37 -31.99
C PRO A 278 17.70 13.52 -31.61
N PHE A 279 17.84 12.67 -30.58
CA PHE A 279 16.74 11.87 -30.06
C PHE A 279 15.75 12.74 -29.27
N VAL A 280 16.24 13.66 -28.43
CA VAL A 280 15.39 14.57 -27.64
C VAL A 280 14.63 15.55 -28.56
N GLU A 281 15.29 16.13 -29.58
CA GLU A 281 14.65 17.00 -30.56
C GLU A 281 13.56 16.28 -31.36
N ARG A 282 13.77 15.01 -31.71
CA ARG A 282 12.73 14.17 -32.34
C ARG A 282 11.53 13.96 -31.43
N CYS A 283 11.77 13.83 -30.12
CA CYS A 283 10.71 13.67 -29.13
C CYS A 283 10.01 14.99 -28.78
N TYR A 284 10.67 16.13 -28.99
CA TYR A 284 10.18 17.48 -28.71
C TYR A 284 10.39 18.44 -29.90
N PRO A 285 9.74 18.20 -31.06
CA PRO A 285 9.83 19.13 -32.17
C PRO A 285 9.28 20.49 -31.75
N ASN A 286 10.10 21.53 -31.89
CA ASN A 286 9.81 22.89 -31.42
C ASN A 286 9.50 22.96 -29.90
N GLY A 287 10.13 22.10 -29.11
CA GLY A 287 9.98 22.09 -27.66
C GLY A 287 8.65 21.51 -27.17
N ARG A 288 7.86 20.81 -28.00
CA ARG A 288 6.60 20.19 -27.59
C ARG A 288 6.64 18.68 -27.72
N LEU A 289 6.24 17.96 -26.67
CA LEU A 289 6.28 16.50 -26.63
C LEU A 289 5.42 15.88 -27.74
N VAL A 290 5.99 14.95 -28.50
CA VAL A 290 5.24 14.17 -29.49
C VAL A 290 4.25 13.22 -28.78
N PRO A 291 2.94 13.33 -29.04
CA PRO A 291 1.94 12.52 -28.34
C PRO A 291 2.03 11.03 -28.71
N THR A 292 2.50 10.70 -29.92
CA THR A 292 2.54 9.34 -30.48
C THR A 292 3.80 8.54 -30.16
N LEU A 293 4.65 9.00 -29.23
CA LEU A 293 5.86 8.24 -28.84
C LEU A 293 5.51 6.86 -28.28
N SER A 294 6.27 5.84 -28.70
CA SER A 294 6.14 4.48 -28.19
C SER A 294 6.52 4.39 -26.70
N LYS A 295 6.07 3.33 -26.01
CA LYS A 295 6.41 3.09 -24.59
C LYS A 295 7.93 3.04 -24.35
N SER A 296 8.68 2.39 -25.25
CA SER A 296 10.14 2.29 -25.17
C SER A 296 10.83 3.63 -25.37
N GLU A 297 10.35 4.47 -26.29
CA GLU A 297 10.91 5.81 -26.51
C GLU A 297 10.64 6.73 -25.33
N ARG A 298 9.43 6.69 -24.76
CA ARG A 298 9.10 7.47 -23.56
C ARG A 298 10.00 7.10 -22.39
N LYS A 299 10.24 5.80 -22.18
CA LYS A 299 11.15 5.31 -21.13
C LYS A 299 12.58 5.77 -21.35
N LEU A 300 13.10 5.64 -22.58
CA LEU A 300 14.45 6.10 -22.92
C LEU A 300 14.59 7.61 -22.73
N LEU A 301 13.61 8.39 -23.19
CA LEU A 301 13.59 9.84 -23.03
C LEU A 301 13.61 10.26 -21.57
N LEU A 302 12.89 9.54 -20.72
CA LEU A 302 12.88 9.77 -19.28
C LEU A 302 14.27 9.56 -18.65
N GLU A 303 14.94 8.47 -19.01
CA GLU A 303 16.29 8.16 -18.50
C GLU A 303 17.34 9.16 -19.02
N VAL A 304 17.25 9.54 -20.30
CA VAL A 304 18.10 10.59 -20.88
C VAL A 304 17.89 11.92 -20.16
N MET A 305 16.64 12.31 -19.87
CA MET A 305 16.35 13.54 -19.13
C MET A 305 16.92 13.49 -17.71
N LYS A 306 16.74 12.39 -16.97
CA LYS A 306 17.34 12.22 -15.63
C LYS A 306 18.86 12.33 -15.67
N TYR A 307 19.51 11.66 -16.62
CA TYR A 307 20.96 11.66 -16.78
C TYR A 307 21.49 13.07 -17.07
N ALA A 308 20.86 13.77 -18.02
CA ALA A 308 21.21 15.13 -18.43
C ALA A 308 21.10 16.13 -17.27
N PHE A 309 19.99 16.13 -16.54
CA PHE A 309 19.81 17.03 -15.41
C PHE A 309 20.77 16.73 -14.25
N TYR A 310 21.04 15.46 -13.99
CA TYR A 310 21.99 15.06 -12.95
C TYR A 310 23.43 15.50 -13.29
N HIS A 311 23.87 15.27 -14.53
CA HIS A 311 25.20 15.72 -14.97
C HIS A 311 25.32 17.25 -14.97
N ASN A 312 24.29 17.96 -15.41
CA ASN A 312 24.29 19.42 -15.37
C ASN A 312 24.41 19.94 -13.93
N ALA A 313 23.62 19.38 -13.00
CA ALA A 313 23.70 19.75 -11.59
C ALA A 313 25.07 19.44 -10.95
N ILE A 314 25.72 18.34 -11.32
CA ILE A 314 27.09 18.05 -10.87
C ILE A 314 28.10 19.04 -11.43
N ASN A 315 27.99 19.38 -12.71
CA ASN A 315 28.89 20.34 -13.34
C ASN A 315 28.74 21.73 -12.71
N ASP A 316 27.51 22.15 -12.39
CA ASP A 316 27.25 23.40 -11.67
C ASP A 316 27.90 23.39 -10.26
N LEU A 317 27.91 22.25 -9.57
CA LEU A 317 28.58 22.09 -8.27
C LEU A 317 30.11 22.05 -8.36
N GLN A 318 30.67 21.75 -9.53
CA GLN A 318 32.10 21.70 -9.79
C GLN A 318 32.65 22.98 -10.42
N ASP A 319 31.80 23.97 -10.71
CA ASP A 319 32.20 25.26 -11.25
C ASP A 319 32.89 26.11 -10.16
N PRO A 320 34.21 26.39 -10.28
CA PRO A 320 34.93 27.23 -9.32
C PRO A 320 34.44 28.69 -9.30
N ALA A 321 33.68 29.15 -10.29
CA ALA A 321 33.06 30.48 -10.27
C ALA A 321 31.85 30.57 -9.30
N ILE A 322 31.22 29.44 -8.98
CA ILE A 322 30.08 29.35 -8.04
C ILE A 322 30.58 29.05 -6.62
N ASN A 323 31.65 28.28 -6.47
CA ASN A 323 32.26 27.94 -5.17
C ASN A 323 33.40 28.90 -4.73
N GLY A 324 33.72 29.92 -5.52
CA GLY A 324 34.89 30.80 -5.33
C GLY A 324 34.59 32.22 -4.83
N GLN A 325 33.47 32.46 -4.16
CA GLN A 325 33.28 33.69 -3.38
C GLN A 325 33.72 33.40 -1.93
N GLU A 326 35.03 33.41 -1.71
CA GLU A 326 35.58 33.76 -0.40
C GLU A 326 35.22 35.22 -0.13
N GLU A 327 34.49 35.46 0.97
CA GLU A 327 34.26 36.79 1.50
C GLU A 327 35.60 37.41 1.90
N ASP A 328 35.95 38.53 1.26
CA ASP A 328 36.83 39.55 1.83
C ASP A 328 36.14 40.08 3.11
N ALA A 329 36.34 39.40 4.24
CA ALA A 329 36.03 39.92 5.56
C ALA A 329 37.32 40.45 6.18
N GLU A 330 37.27 41.73 6.56
CA GLU A 330 38.31 42.44 7.31
C GLU A 330 38.86 41.59 8.47
N GLN A 331 40.18 41.59 8.61
CA GLN A 331 40.86 41.09 9.79
C GLN A 331 40.47 41.96 11.00
N ASP A 332 39.44 41.53 11.74
CA ASP A 332 39.37 41.75 13.18
C ASP A 332 39.74 40.42 13.86
N GLU A 333 40.90 40.41 14.52
CA GLU A 333 41.29 39.34 15.43
C GLU A 333 40.25 39.23 16.55
N ILE A 334 39.33 38.27 16.43
CA ILE A 334 38.55 37.77 17.55
C ILE A 334 39.10 36.39 17.89
N ASP A 335 39.69 36.30 19.08
CA ASP A 335 40.32 35.12 19.68
C ASP A 335 39.33 33.95 19.78
N GLY A 336 39.66 32.85 19.11
CA GLY A 336 38.82 31.66 18.93
C GLY A 336 38.66 30.78 20.18
N SER A 337 38.92 31.29 21.38
CA SER A 337 38.77 30.52 22.62
C SER A 337 37.39 30.69 23.30
N GLU A 338 36.66 31.80 23.08
CA GLU A 338 35.37 32.02 23.74
C GLU A 338 34.16 31.39 23.01
N MET A 339 34.23 31.18 21.69
CA MET A 339 33.13 30.51 20.94
C MET A 339 33.07 28.99 21.16
N VAL A 340 34.16 28.36 21.59
CA VAL A 340 34.18 26.90 21.83
C VAL A 340 33.57 26.56 23.19
N GLU A 341 33.72 27.42 24.22
CA GLU A 341 33.07 27.19 25.52
C GLU A 341 31.55 27.42 25.48
N ALA A 342 31.07 28.42 24.75
CA ALA A 342 29.62 28.68 24.63
C ALA A 342 28.86 27.56 23.88
N VAL A 343 29.48 26.95 22.86
CA VAL A 343 28.88 25.84 22.11
C VAL A 343 28.95 24.53 22.90
N VAL A 344 29.97 24.34 23.75
CA VAL A 344 30.06 23.13 24.59
C VAL A 344 29.07 23.16 25.77
N GLU A 345 28.77 24.33 26.35
CA GLU A 345 27.71 24.45 27.38
C GLU A 345 26.31 24.22 26.80
N GLU A 346 25.99 24.76 25.62
CA GLU A 346 24.66 24.62 25.01
C GLU A 346 24.37 23.18 24.53
N PHE A 347 25.41 22.42 24.14
CA PHE A 347 25.30 21.00 23.81
C PHE A 347 25.28 20.07 25.04
N ALA A 348 25.80 20.50 26.19
CA ALA A 348 25.73 19.74 27.44
C ALA A 348 24.33 19.80 28.08
N ASP A 349 23.65 20.94 27.99
CA ASP A 349 22.28 21.09 28.51
C ASP A 349 21.22 20.43 27.60
N GLY A 350 21.46 20.37 26.28
CA GLY A 350 20.58 19.67 25.34
C GLY A 350 20.65 18.13 25.42
N ALA A 351 21.80 17.58 25.79
CA ALA A 351 22.01 16.12 25.88
C ALA A 351 21.46 15.50 27.18
N ASN A 352 21.24 16.30 28.24
CA ASN A 352 20.63 15.83 29.50
C ASN A 352 19.09 15.78 29.48
N ALA A 353 18.43 16.29 28.42
CA ALA A 353 16.98 16.28 28.29
C ALA A 353 16.41 15.01 27.61
N MET A 354 17.24 14.05 27.20
CA MET A 354 16.80 12.77 26.59
C MET A 354 17.45 11.51 27.20
N ALA A 355 17.90 11.58 28.45
CA ALA A 355 18.24 10.38 29.22
C ALA A 355 17.00 9.87 29.99
N VAL A 356 16.43 8.77 29.50
CA VAL A 356 15.77 7.67 30.24
C VAL A 356 15.04 8.07 31.54
N GLU A 357 13.70 8.06 31.52
CA GLU A 357 12.93 7.84 32.75
C GLU A 357 13.25 6.43 33.28
N VAL A 358 14.10 6.41 34.30
CA VAL A 358 14.40 5.24 35.13
C VAL A 358 13.19 4.96 36.00
N ILE A 359 12.58 3.80 35.80
CA ILE A 359 11.62 3.19 36.74
C ILE A 359 12.33 3.02 38.09
N PRO A 360 11.79 3.49 39.23
CA PRO A 360 12.44 3.30 40.51
C PRO A 360 12.51 1.81 40.86
N ALA A 361 13.72 1.36 41.21
CA ALA A 361 13.97 0.05 41.76
C ALA A 361 13.14 -0.13 43.03
N VAL A 362 12.23 -1.11 43.00
CA VAL A 362 11.64 -1.65 44.22
C VAL A 362 12.73 -2.49 44.89
N GLU A 363 13.10 -2.12 46.11
CA GLU A 363 13.98 -2.90 46.98
C GLU A 363 13.41 -4.31 47.13
N ALA A 364 14.13 -5.29 46.60
CA ALA A 364 13.89 -6.70 46.90
C ALA A 364 14.44 -6.98 48.29
N GLU A 365 13.56 -6.98 49.29
CA GLU A 365 13.83 -7.57 50.59
C GLU A 365 14.17 -9.06 50.38
N GLU A 366 15.35 -9.47 50.82
CA GLU A 366 15.80 -10.87 50.82
C GLU A 366 14.87 -11.73 51.68
N ALA A 367 13.89 -12.39 51.05
CA ALA A 367 13.17 -13.49 51.66
C ALA A 367 13.97 -14.78 51.48
N GLN A 368 14.71 -15.16 52.54
CA GLN A 368 15.29 -16.48 52.70
C GLN A 368 14.19 -17.57 52.64
N PRO A 369 14.44 -18.73 52.00
CA PRO A 369 13.51 -19.85 52.11
C PRO A 369 13.68 -20.53 53.47
N GLU A 370 12.71 -20.31 54.37
CA GLU A 370 12.50 -21.19 55.54
C GLU A 370 12.10 -22.58 55.04
N ILE A 371 13.07 -23.49 55.05
CA ILE A 371 12.83 -24.93 55.05
C ILE A 371 12.23 -25.27 56.42
N LYS A 372 10.90 -25.43 56.48
CA LYS A 372 10.26 -26.13 57.60
C LYS A 372 10.13 -27.60 57.27
N SER A 373 11.05 -28.35 57.86
CA SER A 373 10.87 -29.74 58.24
C SER A 373 9.67 -29.88 59.16
N GLU A 374 8.66 -30.64 58.74
CA GLU A 374 7.84 -31.39 59.69
C GLU A 374 7.90 -32.87 59.30
N GLU A 375 8.76 -33.58 60.03
CA GLU A 375 8.54 -34.99 60.33
C GLU A 375 7.25 -35.11 61.13
N ASN A 376 6.33 -35.97 60.69
CA ASN A 376 5.76 -36.92 61.64
C ASN A 376 5.24 -38.20 60.96
N ASN A 377 6.01 -39.25 61.18
CA ASN A 377 5.59 -40.60 61.55
C ASN A 377 4.17 -41.07 61.22
N GLY A 378 4.12 -42.16 60.45
CA GLY A 378 3.70 -43.43 61.07
C GLY A 378 2.40 -44.04 60.55
N ASP A 379 2.57 -45.24 59.97
CA ASP A 379 1.66 -46.40 60.05
C ASP A 379 0.29 -46.34 59.34
N ASN A 380 0.12 -47.10 58.25
CA ASN A 380 -0.09 -48.56 58.24
C ASN A 380 -0.83 -49.06 56.98
N LYS A 381 -0.29 -50.12 56.37
CA LYS A 381 -0.93 -51.30 55.71
C LYS A 381 -1.80 -51.10 54.44
N LYS A 382 -1.37 -51.72 53.32
CA LYS A 382 -1.83 -53.04 52.76
C LYS A 382 -3.32 -53.03 52.41
N GLU A 383 -3.76 -53.36 51.20
CA GLU A 383 -3.35 -54.40 50.25
C GLU A 383 -3.78 -54.03 48.82
#